data_AF-A0A0C1R372-F1
#
_entry.id   AF-A0A0C1R372-F1
#
_cell.length_a   1.000
_cell.length_b   1.000
_cell.length_c   1.000
_cell.angle_alpha   90.00
_cell.angle_beta   90.00
_cell.angle_gamma   90.00
#
_symmetry.space_group_name_H-M   'P 1'
#
loop_
_entity.id
_entity.type
_entity.pdbx_description
1 polymer ?
#
loop_
_entity_poly.entity_id
_entity_poly.type
_entity_poly.pdbx_seq_one_letter_code
_entity_poly.pdbx_strand_id
1 'polypeptide(L)'
;MVEIVTIELPEMLAQQVKEFAALTHRRLEDVLVEFIDRAITDLPVESLPNEQLLALCDLQMVPQQQESLSDLLARNREGQLNELDVSQLDELMQIYRRGLVRKAKALKVAVERGLKPPLN
;
A
#
# COMPACT_ATOMS: atom_id res chain seq x y z
N MET A 1 2.17 -2.51 16.31
CA MET A 1 3.46 -2.25 16.97
C MET A 1 4.12 -1.09 16.26
N VAL A 2 4.80 -0.20 16.98
CA VAL A 2 5.52 0.95 16.40
C VAL A 2 7.00 0.73 16.69
N GLU A 3 7.83 0.83 15.66
CA GLU A 3 9.29 0.69 15.75
C GLU A 3 9.92 2.01 15.29
N ILE A 4 10.90 2.52 16.04
CA ILE A 4 11.57 3.79 15.74
C ILE A 4 12.91 3.47 15.08
N VAL A 5 13.08 3.97 13.86
CA VAL A 5 14.31 3.81 13.08
C VAL A 5 14.91 5.19 12.85
N THR A 6 16.20 5.35 13.15
CA THR A 6 16.97 6.56 12.81
C THR A 6 17.74 6.29 11.52
N ILE A 7 17.57 7.18 10.53
CA ILE A 7 18.21 7.07 9.22
C ILE A 7 19.06 8.32 8.96
N GLU A 8 20.29 8.11 8.52
CA GLU A 8 21.12 9.19 8.00
C GLU A 8 20.84 9.35 6.50
N LEU A 9 20.38 10.55 6.12
CA LEU A 9 20.05 10.89 4.74
C LEU A 9 21.14 11.80 4.16
N PRO A 10 21.56 11.61 2.90
CA PRO A 10 22.38 12.59 2.20
C PRO A 10 21.72 13.97 2.26
N GLU A 11 22.51 15.03 2.48
CA GLU A 11 22.01 16.39 2.70
C GLU A 11 21.07 16.86 1.57
N MET A 12 21.44 16.58 0.32
CA MET A 12 20.63 16.87 -0.86
C MET A 12 19.26 16.20 -0.82
N LEU A 13 19.20 14.93 -0.37
CA LEU A 13 17.95 14.17 -0.30
C LEU A 13 17.08 14.68 0.85
N ALA A 14 17.69 14.96 2.01
CA ALA A 14 16.98 15.55 3.14
C ALA A 14 16.35 16.90 2.78
N GLN A 15 17.04 17.72 1.99
CA GLN A 15 16.55 19.01 1.52
C GLN A 15 15.36 18.85 0.57
N GLN A 16 15.44 17.94 -0.40
CA GLN A 16 14.33 17.66 -1.33
C GLN A 16 13.06 17.20 -0.62
N VAL A 17 13.19 16.31 0.37
CA VAL A 17 12.02 15.82 1.12
C VAL A 17 11.43 16.94 1.99
N LYS A 18 12.26 17.81 2.57
CA LYS A 18 11.79 18.99 3.31
C LYS A 18 11.00 19.95 2.42
N GLU A 19 11.50 20.24 1.23
CA GLU A 19 10.82 21.11 0.26
C GLU A 19 9.48 20.52 -0.17
N PHE A 20 9.44 19.21 -0.46
CA PHE A 20 8.20 18.51 -0.80
C PHE A 20 7.18 18.53 0.36
N ALA A 21 7.63 18.27 1.58
CA ALA A 21 6.80 18.32 2.78
C ALA A 21 6.22 19.74 3.01
N ALA A 22 7.04 20.78 2.81
CA ALA A 22 6.61 22.17 2.91
C ALA A 22 5.55 22.53 1.85
N LEU A 23 5.75 22.11 0.60
CA LEU A 23 4.81 22.33 -0.51
C LEU A 23 3.46 21.62 -0.29
N THR A 24 3.48 20.45 0.34
CA THR A 24 2.28 19.64 0.60
C THR A 24 1.66 19.92 1.97
N HIS A 25 2.22 20.84 2.75
CA HIS A 25 1.83 21.14 4.14
C HIS A 25 1.78 19.89 5.05
N ARG A 26 2.67 18.93 4.81
CA ARG A 26 2.76 17.68 5.57
C ARG A 26 4.03 17.68 6.39
N ARG A 27 4.03 16.85 7.44
CA ARG A 27 5.26 16.62 8.20
C ARG A 27 6.23 15.78 7.38
N LEU A 28 7.53 16.01 7.58
CA LEU A 28 8.59 15.27 6.89
C LEU A 28 8.45 13.76 7.12
N GLU A 29 8.13 13.37 8.35
CA GLU A 29 8.00 11.97 8.76
C GLU A 29 6.87 11.27 8.01
N ASP A 30 5.71 11.93 7.83
CA ASP A 30 4.56 11.37 7.11
C ASP A 30 4.89 11.16 5.63
N VAL A 31 5.66 12.07 5.03
CA VAL A 31 6.15 11.94 3.64
C VAL A 31 7.13 10.80 3.51
N LEU A 32 8.09 10.67 4.45
CA LEU A 32 9.08 9.60 4.44
C LEU A 32 8.42 8.23 4.61
N VAL A 33 7.45 8.09 5.51
CA VAL A 33 6.70 6.84 5.70
C VAL A 33 5.97 6.46 4.43
N GLU A 34 5.29 7.40 3.76
CA GLU A 34 4.60 7.12 2.50
C GLU A 34 5.57 6.73 1.38
N PHE A 35 6.72 7.39 1.28
CA PHE A 35 7.73 7.04 0.28
C PHE A 35 8.33 5.66 0.52
N ILE A 36 8.57 5.29 1.79
CA ILE A 36 9.02 3.96 2.17
C ILE A 36 7.94 2.93 1.83
N ASP A 37 6.67 3.19 2.17
CA ASP A 37 5.56 2.29 1.85
C ASP A 37 5.43 2.08 0.33
N ARG A 38 5.57 3.16 -0.45
CA ARG A 38 5.57 3.11 -1.91
C ARG A 38 6.77 2.34 -2.47
N ALA A 39 7.98 2.60 -1.96
CA ALA A 39 9.18 1.89 -2.37
C ALA A 39 9.10 0.39 -2.06
N ILE A 40 8.61 0.02 -0.87
CA ILE A 40 8.33 -1.38 -0.50
C ILE A 40 7.27 -1.98 -1.42
N THR A 41 6.26 -1.19 -1.79
CA THR A 41 5.21 -1.61 -2.73
C THR A 41 5.74 -1.79 -4.16
N ASP A 42 6.87 -1.19 -4.51
CA ASP A 42 7.51 -1.32 -5.82
C ASP A 42 8.64 -2.38 -5.83
N LEU A 43 9.08 -2.89 -4.67
CA LEU A 43 10.06 -3.98 -4.62
C LEU A 43 9.55 -5.24 -5.35
N PRO A 44 10.40 -5.95 -6.13
CA PRO A 44 10.05 -7.23 -6.72
C PRO A 44 9.68 -8.23 -5.63
N VAL A 45 8.53 -8.89 -5.77
CA VAL A 45 8.03 -9.86 -4.79
C VAL A 45 8.98 -11.06 -4.66
N GLU A 46 9.69 -11.37 -5.75
CA GLU A 46 10.70 -12.41 -5.88
C GLU A 46 11.94 -12.15 -5.02
N SER A 47 12.17 -10.92 -4.56
CA SER A 47 13.30 -10.54 -3.70
C SER A 47 12.97 -10.60 -2.20
N LEU A 48 11.69 -10.77 -1.85
CA LEU A 48 11.26 -10.74 -0.45
C LEU A 48 11.74 -12.00 0.30
N PRO A 49 12.18 -11.87 1.57
CA PRO A 49 12.38 -13.00 2.48
C PRO A 49 11.09 -13.83 2.66
N ASN A 50 11.22 -15.11 2.99
CA ASN A 50 10.07 -16.02 3.08
C ASN A 50 8.99 -15.56 4.07
N GLU A 51 9.38 -15.01 5.23
CA GLU A 51 8.42 -14.50 6.23
C GLU A 51 7.60 -13.32 5.69
N GLN A 52 8.27 -12.36 5.04
CA GLN A 52 7.62 -11.19 4.44
C GLN A 52 6.75 -11.59 3.25
N LEU A 53 7.21 -12.57 2.46
CA LEU A 53 6.45 -13.13 1.34
C LEU A 53 5.16 -13.83 1.83
N LEU A 54 5.24 -14.61 2.91
CA LEU A 54 4.08 -15.25 3.52
C LEU A 54 3.10 -14.22 4.09
N ALA A 55 3.59 -13.20 4.80
CA ALA A 55 2.76 -12.10 5.26
C ALA A 55 2.06 -11.37 4.10
N LEU A 56 2.76 -11.17 2.98
CA LEU A 56 2.19 -10.57 1.76
C LEU A 56 1.13 -11.47 1.10
N CYS A 57 1.25 -12.80 1.20
CA CYS A 57 0.20 -13.71 0.75
C CYS A 57 -1.09 -13.57 1.56
N ASP A 58 -0.99 -13.14 2.82
CA ASP A 58 -2.13 -12.96 3.72
C ASP A 58 -2.60 -11.50 3.75
N LEU A 59 -2.02 -10.63 2.90
CA LEU A 59 -2.38 -9.22 2.79
C LEU A 59 -3.90 -9.05 2.61
N GLN A 60 -4.46 -8.16 3.42
CA GLN A 60 -5.83 -7.68 3.33
C GLN A 60 -5.80 -6.15 3.34
N MET A 61 -6.79 -5.55 2.68
CA MET A 61 -7.04 -4.11 2.82
C MET A 61 -7.37 -3.79 4.28
N VAL A 62 -6.94 -2.62 4.74
CA VAL A 62 -7.20 -2.20 6.13
C VAL A 62 -8.73 -2.20 6.38
N PRO A 63 -9.23 -2.74 7.51
CA PRO A 63 -10.66 -2.93 7.73
C PRO A 63 -11.50 -1.67 7.51
N GLN A 64 -11.02 -0.52 8.01
CA GLN A 64 -11.70 0.77 7.84
C GLN A 64 -11.78 1.20 6.37
N GLN A 65 -10.73 0.94 5.59
CA GLN A 65 -10.71 1.24 4.16
C GLN A 65 -11.61 0.28 3.38
N GLN A 66 -11.66 -1.00 3.79
CA GLN A 66 -12.51 -2.02 3.18
C GLN A 66 -14.00 -1.74 3.43
N GLU A 67 -14.36 -1.31 4.64
CA GLU A 67 -15.71 -0.87 5.01
C GLU A 67 -16.12 0.35 4.18
N SER A 68 -15.27 1.38 4.18
CA SER A 68 -15.48 2.60 3.37
C SER A 68 -15.65 2.29 1.87
N LEU A 69 -14.82 1.38 1.34
CA LEU A 69 -14.91 0.93 -0.05
C LEU A 69 -16.24 0.21 -0.33
N SER A 70 -16.68 -0.64 0.59
CA SER A 70 -17.92 -1.40 0.46
C SER A 70 -19.14 -0.47 0.45
N ASP A 71 -19.17 0.52 1.34
CA ASP A 71 -20.24 1.53 1.41
C ASP A 71 -20.29 2.41 0.17
N LEU A 72 -19.13 2.90 -0.30
CA LEU A 72 -19.05 3.70 -1.51
C LEU A 72 -19.47 2.91 -2.74
N LEU A 73 -19.11 1.62 -2.84
CA LEU A 73 -19.56 0.75 -3.93
C LEU A 73 -21.08 0.52 -3.90
N ALA A 74 -21.67 0.37 -2.71
CA ALA A 74 -23.12 0.24 -2.57
C ALA A 74 -23.84 1.51 -3.05
N ARG A 75 -23.41 2.69 -2.57
CA ARG A 75 -23.96 3.98 -3.01
C ARG A 75 -23.73 4.28 -4.49
N ASN A 76 -22.61 3.83 -5.06
CA ASN A 76 -22.32 3.96 -6.50
C ASN A 76 -23.34 3.22 -7.36
N ARG A 77 -23.74 2.01 -6.95
CA ARG A 77 -24.77 1.23 -7.67
C ARG A 77 -26.12 1.93 -7.69
N GLU A 78 -26.39 2.73 -6.66
CA GLU A 78 -27.62 3.52 -6.53
C GLU A 78 -27.51 4.91 -7.18
N GLY A 79 -26.35 5.27 -7.74
CA GLY A 79 -26.12 6.57 -8.37
C GLY A 79 -26.06 7.74 -7.37
N GLN A 80 -25.71 7.48 -6.11
CA GLN A 80 -25.78 8.44 -5.00
C GLN A 80 -24.43 9.04 -4.61
N LEU A 81 -23.42 8.95 -5.47
CA LEU A 81 -22.11 9.54 -5.19
C LEU A 81 -22.05 11.00 -5.63
N ASN A 82 -21.48 11.84 -4.78
CA ASN A 82 -21.03 13.17 -5.18
C ASN A 82 -19.56 13.11 -5.69
N GLU A 83 -19.03 14.23 -6.17
CA GLU A 83 -17.67 14.29 -6.72
C GLU A 83 -16.57 13.89 -5.73
N LEU A 84 -16.74 14.22 -4.44
CA LEU A 84 -15.79 13.84 -3.38
C LEU A 84 -15.83 12.33 -3.14
N ASP A 85 -17.03 11.75 -3.10
CA ASP A 85 -17.22 10.31 -2.94
C ASP A 85 -16.62 9.53 -4.12
N VAL A 86 -16.76 10.05 -5.36
CA VAL A 86 -16.14 9.44 -6.55
C VAL A 86 -14.62 9.47 -6.44
N SER A 87 -14.04 10.61 -6.07
CA SER A 87 -12.59 10.72 -5.88
C SER A 87 -12.09 9.76 -4.79
N GLN A 88 -12.81 9.64 -3.68
CA GLN A 88 -12.46 8.73 -2.59
C GLN A 88 -12.60 7.26 -3.02
N LEU A 89 -13.65 6.92 -3.77
CA LEU A 89 -13.85 5.59 -4.31
C LEU A 89 -12.72 5.20 -5.27
N ASP A 90 -12.30 6.11 -6.16
CA ASP A 90 -11.20 5.87 -7.08
C ASP A 90 -9.88 5.62 -6.34
N GLU A 91 -9.57 6.40 -5.30
CA GLU A 91 -8.39 6.20 -4.46
C GLU A 91 -8.39 4.82 -3.78
N LEU A 92 -9.51 4.45 -3.14
CA LEU A 92 -9.66 3.15 -2.49
C LEU A 92 -9.58 1.99 -3.50
N MET A 93 -10.12 2.16 -4.70
CA MET A 93 -10.04 1.17 -5.77
C MET A 93 -8.60 0.99 -6.28
N GLN A 94 -7.78 2.05 -6.31
CA GLN A 94 -6.36 1.93 -6.64
C GLN A 94 -5.60 1.12 -5.59
N ILE A 95 -5.84 1.42 -4.31
CA ILE A 95 -5.24 0.68 -3.19
C ILE A 95 -5.63 -0.80 -3.25
N TYR A 96 -6.91 -1.08 -3.43
CA TYR A 96 -7.45 -2.45 -3.51
C TYR A 96 -6.83 -3.24 -4.66
N ARG A 97 -6.85 -2.68 -5.88
CA ARG A 97 -6.27 -3.34 -7.07
C ARG A 97 -4.79 -3.61 -6.92
N ARG A 98 -4.03 -2.64 -6.41
CA ARG A 98 -2.59 -2.78 -6.17
C ARG A 98 -2.31 -3.90 -5.18
N GLY A 99 -3.04 -3.94 -4.07
CA GLY A 99 -2.95 -5.01 -3.06
C GLY A 99 -3.24 -6.39 -3.65
N LEU A 100 -4.29 -6.53 -4.47
CA LEU A 100 -4.64 -7.79 -5.14
C LEU A 100 -3.54 -8.29 -6.07
N VAL A 101 -3.00 -7.42 -6.93
CA VAL A 101 -1.92 -7.80 -7.86
C VAL A 101 -0.69 -8.27 -7.10
N ARG A 102 -0.32 -7.55 -6.04
CA ARG A 102 0.87 -7.87 -5.23
C ARG A 102 0.69 -9.19 -4.47
N LYS A 103 -0.50 -9.42 -3.91
CA LYS A 103 -0.88 -10.69 -3.28
C LYS A 103 -0.86 -11.86 -4.25
N ALA A 104 -1.40 -11.69 -5.46
CA ALA A 104 -1.39 -12.74 -6.49
C ALA A 104 0.05 -13.12 -6.89
N LYS A 105 0.93 -12.14 -7.08
CA LYS A 105 2.36 -12.39 -7.30
C LYS A 105 3.01 -13.11 -6.11
N ALA A 106 2.68 -12.70 -4.88
CA ALA A 106 3.21 -13.34 -3.67
C ALA A 106 2.80 -14.80 -3.57
N LEU A 107 1.53 -15.12 -3.84
CA LEU A 107 1.04 -16.48 -3.87
C LEU A 107 1.77 -17.33 -4.92
N LYS A 108 1.96 -16.79 -6.13
CA LYS A 108 2.74 -17.46 -7.18
C LYS A 108 4.16 -17.79 -6.71
N VAL A 109 4.90 -16.80 -6.20
CA VAL A 109 6.28 -16.99 -5.72
C VAL A 109 6.33 -17.94 -4.52
N ALA A 110 5.35 -17.88 -3.62
CA ALA A 110 5.25 -18.79 -2.47
C ALA A 110 5.05 -20.24 -2.91
N VAL A 111 4.27 -20.49 -3.98
CA VAL A 111 4.13 -21.81 -4.58
C VAL A 111 5.43 -22.25 -5.25
N GLU A 112 6.07 -21.38 -6.04
CA GLU A 112 7.36 -21.67 -6.69
C GLU A 112 8.48 -22.00 -5.70
N ARG A 113 8.45 -21.39 -4.50
CA ARG A 113 9.39 -21.67 -3.41
C ARG A 113 8.97 -22.84 -2.51
N GLY A 114 7.83 -23.48 -2.76
CA GLY A 114 7.32 -24.59 -1.95
C GLY A 114 6.80 -24.21 -0.56
N LEU A 115 6.49 -22.92 -0.33
CA LEU A 115 5.98 -22.40 0.95
C LEU A 115 4.47 -22.54 1.10
N LYS A 116 3.73 -22.58 -0.02
CA LYS A 116 2.28 -22.79 -0.09
C LYS A 116 1.94 -23.81 -1.19
N PRO A 117 0.88 -24.62 -1.04
CA PRO A 117 0.41 -25.50 -2.10
C PRO A 117 -0.17 -24.68 -3.27
N PRO A 118 -0.16 -25.22 -4.51
CA PRO A 118 -0.84 -24.58 -5.63
C PRO A 118 -2.34 -24.44 -5.35
N LEU A 119 -2.92 -23.34 -5.83
CA LEU A 119 -4.36 -23.13 -5.78
C LEU A 119 -5.01 -24.07 -6.81
N ASN A 120 -5.96 -24.91 -6.37
CA ASN A 120 -6.73 -25.82 -7.23
C ASN A 120 -7.79 -25.07 -8.05
#